data_AF-A0A2H3D5W6-F1
#
_entry.id   AF-A0A2H3D5W6-F1
#
_cell.length_a   1.000
_cell.length_b   1.000
_cell.length_c   1.000
_cell.angle_alpha   90.00
_cell.angle_beta   90.00
_cell.angle_gamma   90.00
#
_symmetry.space_group_name_H-M   'P 1'
#
loop_
_entity.id
_entity.type
_entity.pdbx_description
1 polymer ?
#
loop_
_entity_poly.entity_id
_entity_poly.type
_entity_poly.pdbx_seq_one_letter_code
_entity_poly.pdbx_strand_id
1 'polypeptide(L)'
;MFNPSVKMPSADTVSCDVKDVYQMVKKQVASLLQGMWGKIHIAQDGRAAPQKLSLMGLVTIWVADGKMQTLTLDMAHLHKSHMGNNLAGCFYKSLQDFGIVDKLLSVPGDNASNIQ
;
A
#
# COMPACT_ATOMS: atom_id res chain seq x y z
N MET A 1 -5.55 33.44 2.51
CA MET A 1 -5.82 33.90 1.13
C MET A 1 -4.60 33.55 0.28
N PHE A 2 -4.76 32.84 -0.84
CA PHE A 2 -3.63 32.49 -1.72
C PHE A 2 -3.13 33.74 -2.47
N ASN A 3 -1.84 33.75 -2.86
CA ASN A 3 -1.23 34.85 -3.59
C ASN A 3 -1.87 34.98 -5.00
N PRO A 4 -2.46 36.13 -5.38
CA PRO A 4 -3.13 36.31 -6.67
C PRO A 4 -2.19 36.19 -7.89
N SER A 5 -0.88 36.29 -7.69
CA SER A 5 0.13 36.14 -8.75
C SER A 5 0.46 34.68 -9.10
N VAL A 6 -0.05 33.71 -8.34
CA VAL A 6 0.24 32.28 -8.56
C VAL A 6 -0.86 31.65 -9.41
N LYS A 7 -0.48 31.12 -10.59
CA LYS A 7 -1.37 30.26 -11.38
C LYS A 7 -1.49 28.90 -10.70
N MET A 8 -2.67 28.60 -10.16
CA MET A 8 -2.94 27.28 -9.60
C MET A 8 -3.12 26.25 -10.72
N PRO A 9 -2.51 25.07 -10.60
CA PRO A 9 -2.81 23.96 -11.51
C PRO A 9 -4.27 23.52 -11.36
N SER A 10 -4.82 22.91 -12.41
CA SER A 10 -6.16 22.31 -12.31
C SER A 10 -6.13 21.06 -11.42
N ALA A 11 -7.29 20.65 -10.91
CA ALA A 11 -7.42 19.39 -10.18
C ALA A 11 -6.94 18.20 -11.02
N ASP A 12 -7.15 18.23 -12.34
CA ASP A 12 -6.69 17.19 -13.26
C ASP A 12 -5.16 17.15 -13.35
N THR A 13 -4.50 18.31 -13.45
CA THR A 13 -3.04 18.40 -13.45
C THR A 13 -2.45 17.81 -12.17
N VAL A 14 -2.98 18.20 -11.00
CA VAL A 14 -2.52 17.65 -9.72
C VAL A 14 -2.76 16.13 -9.64
N SER A 15 -3.91 15.65 -10.13
CA SER A 15 -4.24 14.21 -10.14
C SER A 15 -3.30 13.40 -11.03
N CYS A 16 -2.95 13.92 -12.21
CA CYS A 16 -1.96 13.30 -13.10
C CYS A 16 -0.58 13.27 -12.44
N ASP A 17 -0.12 14.39 -11.90
CA ASP A 17 1.20 14.49 -11.25
C ASP A 17 1.32 13.50 -10.09
N VAL A 18 0.28 13.38 -9.24
CA VAL A 18 0.26 12.42 -8.13
C VAL A 18 0.37 10.97 -8.63
N LYS A 19 -0.32 10.63 -9.73
CA LYS A 19 -0.24 9.29 -10.32
C LYS A 19 1.15 9.00 -10.89
N ASP A 20 1.75 9.97 -11.56
CA ASP A 20 3.08 9.82 -12.14
C ASP A 20 4.14 9.67 -11.06
N VAL A 21 4.07 10.49 -10.01
CA VAL A 21 4.92 10.36 -8.82
C VAL A 21 4.72 9.00 -8.17
N TYR A 22 3.48 8.53 -8.00
CA TYR A 22 3.22 7.21 -7.44
C TYR A 22 3.86 6.10 -8.29
N GLN A 23 3.73 6.13 -9.61
CA GLN A 23 4.33 5.10 -10.48
C GLN A 23 5.86 5.12 -10.44
N MET A 24 6.46 6.32 -10.34
CA MET A 24 7.90 6.47 -10.21
C MET A 24 8.40 5.92 -8.85
N VAL A 25 7.75 6.32 -7.77
CA VAL A 25 8.11 5.92 -6.40
C VAL A 25 7.85 4.43 -6.19
N LYS A 26 6.76 3.86 -6.73
CA LYS A 26 6.45 2.42 -6.66
C LYS A 26 7.63 1.57 -7.14
N LYS A 27 8.26 1.95 -8.26
CA LYS A 27 9.44 1.24 -8.80
C LYS A 27 10.66 1.33 -7.86
N GLN A 28 10.89 2.50 -7.27
CA GLN A 28 11.98 2.69 -6.31
C GLN A 28 11.76 1.89 -5.03
N VAL A 29 10.54 1.91 -4.50
CA VAL A 29 10.15 1.11 -3.32
C VAL A 29 10.28 -0.39 -3.61
N ALA A 30 9.83 -0.85 -4.78
CA ALA A 30 10.01 -2.25 -5.17
C ALA A 30 11.50 -2.64 -5.20
N SER A 31 12.34 -1.82 -5.83
CA SER A 31 13.79 -2.06 -5.87
C SER A 31 14.43 -2.07 -4.49
N LEU A 32 14.04 -1.15 -3.60
CA LEU A 32 14.49 -1.09 -2.21
C LEU A 32 14.15 -2.39 -1.45
N LEU A 33 12.90 -2.81 -1.50
CA LEU A 33 12.40 -3.98 -0.76
C LEU A 33 12.92 -5.32 -1.35
N GLN A 34 13.15 -5.37 -2.65
CA GLN A 34 13.79 -6.53 -3.29
C GLN A 34 15.28 -6.63 -2.91
N GLY A 35 15.98 -5.49 -2.91
CA GLY A 35 17.42 -5.42 -2.64
C GLY A 35 17.81 -5.54 -1.17
N MET A 36 16.90 -5.28 -0.23
CA MET A 36 17.22 -5.36 1.18
C MET A 36 17.53 -6.79 1.64
N TRP A 37 18.47 -6.91 2.58
CA TRP A 37 18.75 -8.18 3.24
C TRP A 37 17.74 -8.47 4.34
N GLY A 38 17.27 -9.72 4.40
CA GLY A 38 16.31 -10.19 5.39
C GLY A 38 14.91 -10.36 4.81
N LYS A 39 13.93 -10.37 5.71
CA LYS A 39 12.52 -10.60 5.41
C LYS A 39 11.67 -9.42 5.90
N ILE A 40 10.45 -9.34 5.40
CA ILE A 40 9.50 -8.27 5.71
C ILE A 40 8.23 -8.81 6.37
N HIS A 41 7.63 -7.99 7.21
CA HIS A 41 6.29 -8.22 7.73
C HIS A 41 5.32 -7.27 7.02
N ILE A 42 4.11 -7.74 6.72
CA ILE A 42 3.08 -6.89 6.12
C ILE A 42 1.88 -6.82 7.06
N ALA A 43 1.69 -5.68 7.70
CA ALA A 43 0.45 -5.41 8.41
C ALA A 43 -0.65 -5.05 7.40
N GLN A 44 -1.83 -5.62 7.59
CA GLN A 44 -3.02 -5.31 6.79
C GLN A 44 -4.12 -4.73 7.66
N ASP A 45 -4.80 -3.70 7.15
CA ASP A 45 -5.98 -3.12 7.78
C ASP A 45 -7.04 -2.84 6.71
N GLY A 46 -8.21 -3.46 6.87
CA GLY A 46 -9.34 -3.33 5.96
C GLY A 46 -10.45 -2.51 6.59
N ARG A 47 -10.64 -1.27 6.14
CA ARG A 47 -11.76 -0.43 6.61
C ARG A 47 -12.90 -0.42 5.61
N ALA A 48 -14.08 -0.80 6.08
CA ALA A 48 -15.33 -0.55 5.37
C ALA A 48 -15.77 0.91 5.63
N ALA A 49 -15.76 1.77 4.61
CA ALA A 49 -16.42 3.07 4.72
C ALA A 49 -17.93 2.90 4.44
N PRO A 50 -18.83 3.64 5.12
CA PRO A 50 -20.28 3.59 4.86
C PRO A 50 -20.68 3.91 3.41
N GLN A 51 -19.78 4.51 2.65
CA GLN A 51 -20.02 5.06 1.31
C GLN A 51 -19.32 4.22 0.23
N LYS A 52 -19.73 2.97 0.00
CA LYS A 52 -19.33 2.09 -1.14
C LYS A 52 -17.82 1.90 -1.44
N LEU A 53 -16.92 2.55 -0.70
CA LEU A 53 -15.47 2.44 -0.81
C LEU A 53 -14.97 1.60 0.35
N SER A 54 -14.59 0.37 0.04
CA SER A 54 -13.81 -0.42 0.96
C SER A 54 -12.35 -0.41 0.48
N LEU A 55 -11.44 -0.11 1.41
CA LEU A 55 -10.01 -0.03 1.15
C LEU A 55 -9.28 -0.99 2.08
N MET A 56 -8.24 -1.63 1.56
CA MET A 56 -7.25 -2.37 2.34
C MET A 56 -5.94 -1.61 2.29
N GLY A 57 -5.47 -1.14 3.44
CA GLY A 57 -4.13 -0.60 3.61
C GLY A 57 -3.14 -1.73 3.90
N LEU A 58 -2.00 -1.70 3.23
CA LEU A 58 -0.87 -2.59 3.50
C LEU A 58 0.32 -1.75 3.98
N VAL A 59 0.90 -2.14 5.11
CA VAL A 59 2.09 -1.49 5.68
C VAL A 59 3.21 -2.51 5.77
N THR A 60 4.31 -2.23 5.07
CA THR A 60 5.53 -3.04 5.16
C THR A 60 6.34 -2.61 6.37
N ILE A 61 6.81 -3.58 7.13
CA ILE A 61 7.63 -3.40 8.32
C ILE A 61 8.89 -4.25 8.16
N TRP A 62 10.06 -3.66 8.36
CA TRP A 62 11.33 -4.37 8.28
C TRP A 62 12.38 -3.76 9.21
N VAL A 63 13.55 -4.41 9.33
CA VAL A 63 14.67 -3.90 10.12
C VAL A 63 15.82 -3.53 9.19
N ALA A 64 16.34 -2.32 9.34
CA ALA A 64 17.54 -1.84 8.68
C ALA A 64 18.40 -1.07 9.71
N ASP A 65 19.70 -1.34 9.74
CA ASP A 65 20.66 -0.70 10.66
C ASP A 65 20.23 -0.76 12.14
N GLY A 66 19.68 -1.91 12.56
CA GLY A 66 19.20 -2.13 13.91
C GLY A 66 17.93 -1.35 14.28
N LYS A 67 17.25 -0.73 13.32
CA LYS A 67 16.03 0.06 13.52
C LYS A 67 14.88 -0.48 12.70
N MET A 68 13.69 -0.46 13.29
CA MET A 68 12.45 -0.78 12.60
C MET A 68 12.10 0.34 11.62
N GLN A 69 11.79 -0.05 10.40
CA GLN A 69 11.32 0.81 9.32
C GLN A 69 9.88 0.44 8.99
N THR A 70 9.08 1.44 8.62
CA THR A 70 7.70 1.23 8.19
C THR A 70 7.41 2.04 6.93
N LEU A 71 6.60 1.48 6.04
CA LEU A 71 6.16 2.15 4.82
C LEU A 71 4.76 1.66 4.43
N THR A 72 3.86 2.58 4.12
CA THR A 72 2.60 2.22 3.45
C THR A 72 2.91 1.73 2.05
N LEU A 73 2.73 0.43 1.82
CA LEU A 73 3.06 -0.24 0.58
C LEU A 73 1.98 0.01 -0.47
N ASP A 74 0.72 -0.19 -0.10
CA ASP A 74 -0.40 -0.10 -1.02
C ASP A 74 -1.69 0.25 -0.30
N MET A 75 -2.63 0.82 -1.05
CA MET A 75 -4.00 1.08 -0.61
C MET A 75 -4.95 0.54 -1.68
N ALA A 76 -5.29 -0.73 -1.56
CA ALA A 76 -6.05 -1.47 -2.56
C ALA A 76 -7.56 -1.26 -2.39
N HIS A 77 -8.26 -1.03 -3.50
CA HIS A 77 -9.71 -0.94 -3.52
C HIS A 77 -10.35 -2.33 -3.52
N LEU A 78 -11.25 -2.57 -2.57
CA LEU A 78 -11.99 -3.82 -2.45
C LEU A 78 -13.31 -3.70 -3.22
N HIS A 79 -13.32 -4.16 -4.47
CA HIS A 79 -14.48 -4.06 -5.39
C HIS A 79 -15.64 -5.02 -5.06
N LYS A 80 -15.41 -6.04 -4.24
CA LYS A 80 -16.40 -7.06 -3.86
C LYS A 80 -16.53 -7.10 -2.35
N SER A 81 -17.67 -7.60 -1.86
CA SER A 81 -17.91 -7.84 -0.43
C SER A 81 -16.72 -8.53 0.23
N HIS A 82 -16.48 -8.21 1.50
CA HIS A 82 -15.37 -8.60 2.37
C HIS A 82 -15.26 -10.11 2.63
N MET A 83 -15.27 -10.93 1.59
CA MET A 83 -14.92 -12.34 1.66
C MET A 83 -13.40 -12.46 1.70
N GLY A 84 -12.85 -13.24 2.65
CA GLY A 84 -11.41 -13.38 2.86
C GLY A 84 -10.61 -13.71 1.59
N ASN A 85 -11.19 -14.48 0.66
CA ASN A 85 -10.55 -14.78 -0.64
C ASN A 85 -10.26 -13.53 -1.49
N ASN A 86 -11.12 -12.51 -1.44
CA ASN A 86 -10.89 -11.26 -2.18
C ASN A 86 -9.76 -10.45 -1.53
N LEU A 87 -9.69 -10.48 -0.19
CA LEU A 87 -8.65 -9.80 0.57
C LEU A 87 -7.29 -10.44 0.30
N ALA A 88 -7.20 -11.76 0.41
CA ALA A 88 -6.01 -12.53 0.09
C ALA A 88 -5.55 -12.32 -1.37
N GLY A 89 -6.50 -12.24 -2.31
CA GLY A 89 -6.21 -11.96 -3.71
C GLY A 89 -5.61 -10.57 -3.92
N CYS A 90 -6.19 -9.53 -3.31
CA CYS A 90 -5.64 -8.17 -3.34
C CYS A 90 -4.25 -8.11 -2.68
N PHE A 91 -4.09 -8.74 -1.51
CA PHE A 91 -2.84 -8.80 -0.77
C PHE A 91 -1.73 -9.43 -1.60
N TYR A 92 -1.99 -10.63 -2.13
CA TYR A 92 -1.03 -11.36 -2.93
C TYR A 92 -0.66 -10.62 -4.22
N LYS A 93 -1.66 -9.99 -4.87
CA LYS A 93 -1.42 -9.17 -6.05
C LYS A 93 -0.50 -7.97 -5.75
N SER A 94 -0.72 -7.27 -4.64
CA SER A 94 0.17 -6.18 -4.23
C SER A 94 1.60 -6.70 -4.02
N LEU A 95 1.81 -7.84 -3.34
CA LEU A 95 3.16 -8.40 -3.19
C LEU A 95 3.80 -8.83 -4.51
N GLN A 96 3.02 -9.37 -5.45
CA GLN A 96 3.51 -9.68 -6.81
C GLN A 96 3.92 -8.43 -7.58
N ASP A 97 3.09 -7.38 -7.53
CA ASP A 97 3.36 -6.10 -8.20
C ASP A 97 4.66 -5.44 -7.72
N PHE A 98 5.00 -5.61 -6.44
CA PHE A 98 6.26 -5.15 -5.86
C PHE A 98 7.39 -6.19 -5.96
N GLY A 99 7.13 -7.41 -6.40
CA GLY A 99 8.11 -8.49 -6.54
C GLY A 99 8.73 -8.95 -5.21
N ILE A 100 7.95 -8.98 -4.14
CA ILE A 100 8.42 -9.22 -2.75
C ILE A 100 7.72 -10.40 -2.06
N VAL A 101 7.04 -11.26 -2.83
CA VAL A 101 6.36 -12.45 -2.31
C VAL A 101 7.31 -13.35 -1.52
N ASP A 102 8.53 -13.53 -2.02
CA ASP A 102 9.58 -14.35 -1.41
C ASP A 102 10.23 -13.70 -0.18
N LYS A 103 10.01 -12.41 0.04
CA LYS A 103 10.51 -11.67 1.21
C LYS A 103 9.56 -11.76 2.42
N LEU A 104 8.32 -12.20 2.24
CA LEU A 104 7.32 -12.23 3.31
C LEU A 104 7.73 -13.18 4.45
N LEU A 105 7.67 -12.72 5.69
CA LEU A 105 7.88 -13.51 6.91
C LEU A 105 6.59 -13.70 7.71
N SER A 106 5.82 -12.64 7.92
CA SER A 106 4.53 -12.74 8.58
C SER A 106 3.55 -11.65 8.16
N VAL A 107 2.27 -11.90 8.43
CA VAL A 107 1.16 -11.01 8.14
C VAL A 107 0.41 -10.71 9.43
N PRO A 108 0.87 -9.75 10.25
CA PRO A 108 0.10 -9.32 11.42
C PRO A 108 -1.22 -8.69 10.97
N GLY A 109 -2.32 -9.10 11.59
CA GLY A 109 -3.67 -8.59 11.34
C GLY A 109 -4.47 -8.51 12.64
N ASP A 110 -5.64 -7.91 12.57
CA ASP A 110 -6.60 -7.96 13.67
C ASP A 110 -7.33 -9.32 13.69
N ASN A 111 -8.20 -9.52 14.69
CA ASN A 111 -8.97 -10.76 14.82
C ASN A 111 -10.31 -10.70 14.05
N ALA A 112 -10.40 -9.88 13.00
CA ALA A 112 -11.61 -9.84 12.19
C ALA A 112 -11.75 -11.15 11.41
N SER A 113 -12.97 -11.69 11.37
CA SER A 113 -13.28 -13.02 10.81
C SER A 113 -13.05 -13.15 9.31
N ASN A 114 -12.80 -12.04 8.61
CA ASN A 114 -12.48 -11.97 7.19
C ASN A 114 -10.97 -11.95 6.90
N ILE A 115 -10.14 -11.81 7.93
CA ILE A 115 -8.68 -11.75 7.86
C ILE A 115 -8.03 -13.09 8.27
N GLN A 116 -8.79 -13.97 8.96
CA GLN A 116 -8.40 -15.35 9.29
C GLN A 116 -8.68 -16.35 8.17
#